data_AF-A0A101ID20-F1
#
_entry.id   AF-A0A101ID20-F1
#
_cell.length_a   1.000
_cell.length_b   1.000
_cell.length_c   1.000
_cell.angle_alpha   90.00
_cell.angle_beta   90.00
_cell.angle_gamma   90.00
#
_symmetry.space_group_name_H-M   'P 1'
#
loop_
_entity.id
_entity.type
_entity.pdbx_description
1 polymer ?
#
loop_
_entity_poly.entity_id
_entity_poly.type
_entity_poly.pdbx_seq_one_letter_code
_entity_poly.pdbx_strand_id
1 'polypeptide(L)'
;MLPYIERIIQLAAALAAGSLIGVTRERIQKPAGLRTHSLICIGAAFITQLSIHAFSGPDGGDPGRVAAQIVSGIGFLGAGTILKKGFSVKGLTTAATLWVTAAVGMGFGSSEYFLAGSLTAFVLLIV
;
A
#
# COMPACT_ATOMS: atom_id res chain seq x y z
N MET A 1 12.89 14.74 -18.23
CA MET A 1 11.99 13.70 -18.76
C MET A 1 12.24 12.33 -18.15
N LEU A 2 13.48 11.81 -18.14
CA LEU A 2 13.85 10.54 -17.48
C LEU A 2 13.30 10.35 -16.04
N PRO A 3 13.36 11.34 -15.13
CA PRO A 3 12.86 11.16 -13.76
C PRO A 3 11.32 11.03 -13.66
N TYR A 4 10.57 11.55 -14.64
CA TYR A 4 9.11 11.41 -14.63
C TYR A 4 8.67 10.04 -15.16
N ILE A 5 9.41 9.48 -16.11
CA ILE A 5 9.17 8.13 -16.63
C ILE A 5 9.37 7.11 -15.51
N GLU A 6 10.45 7.21 -14.76
CA GLU A 6 10.72 6.33 -13.61
C GLU A 6 9.60 6.41 -12.56
N ARG A 7 9.13 7.62 -12.22
CA ARG A 7 8.00 7.79 -11.30
C ARG A 7 6.70 7.16 -11.81
N ILE A 8 6.43 7.24 -13.11
CA ILE A 8 5.27 6.57 -13.71
C ILE A 8 5.45 5.04 -13.65
N ILE A 9 6.65 4.52 -13.88
CA ILE A 9 6.96 3.08 -13.74
C ILE A 9 6.75 2.61 -12.30
N GLN A 10 7.18 3.39 -11.29
CA GLN A 10 6.93 3.10 -9.88
C GLN A 10 5.42 3.01 -9.58
N LEU A 11 4.62 3.96 -10.08
CA LEU A 11 3.17 3.95 -9.90
C LEU A 11 2.51 2.77 -10.63
N ALA A 12 2.98 2.44 -11.83
CA ALA A 12 2.49 1.28 -12.58
C ALA A 12 2.83 -0.05 -11.87
N ALA A 13 4.04 -0.17 -11.31
CA ALA A 13 4.45 -1.34 -10.53
C ALA A 13 3.63 -1.47 -9.24
N ALA A 14 3.39 -0.38 -8.52
CA ALA A 14 2.51 -0.36 -7.35
C ALA A 14 1.08 -0.75 -7.72
N LEU A 15 0.54 -0.20 -8.81
CA LEU A 15 -0.79 -0.54 -9.32
C LEU A 15 -0.88 -2.04 -9.65
N ALA A 16 0.11 -2.59 -10.34
CA ALA A 16 0.15 -4.01 -10.69
C ALA A 16 0.19 -4.89 -9.44
N ALA A 17 1.09 -4.60 -8.49
CA ALA A 17 1.23 -5.35 -7.25
C ALA A 17 -0.05 -5.32 -6.39
N GLY A 18 -0.61 -4.12 -6.17
CA GLY A 18 -1.87 -3.97 -5.43
C GLY A 18 -3.02 -4.68 -6.13
N SER A 19 -3.06 -4.65 -7.46
CA SER A 19 -4.08 -5.35 -8.24
C SER A 19 -3.95 -6.87 -8.12
N LEU A 20 -2.73 -7.42 -8.14
CA LEU A 20 -2.49 -8.85 -7.95
C LEU A 20 -2.99 -9.33 -6.58
N ILE A 21 -2.64 -8.61 -5.50
CA ILE A 21 -3.11 -8.92 -4.15
C ILE A 21 -4.65 -8.88 -4.10
N GLY A 22 -5.24 -7.81 -4.65
CA GLY A 22 -6.69 -7.61 -4.65
C GLY A 22 -7.45 -8.67 -5.45
N VAL A 23 -6.95 -9.09 -6.62
CA VAL A 23 -7.56 -10.15 -7.44
C VAL A 23 -7.52 -11.49 -6.72
N THR A 24 -6.41 -11.85 -6.08
CA THR A 24 -6.31 -13.08 -5.31
C THR A 24 -7.39 -13.12 -4.22
N ARG A 25 -7.53 -12.04 -3.45
CA ARG A 25 -8.56 -11.93 -2.40
C ARG A 25 -9.98 -11.95 -2.93
N GLU A 26 -10.24 -11.28 -4.06
CA GLU A 26 -11.57 -11.23 -4.67
C GLU A 26 -11.99 -12.61 -5.21
N ARG A 27 -11.06 -13.38 -5.79
CA ARG A 27 -11.30 -14.74 -6.27
C ARG A 27 -11.73 -15.71 -5.17
N ILE A 28 -11.17 -15.55 -3.96
CA ILE A 28 -11.56 -16.34 -2.78
C ILE A 28 -12.69 -15.68 -1.96
N GLN A 29 -13.44 -14.76 -2.57
CA GLN A 29 -14.60 -14.07 -2.00
C GLN A 29 -14.33 -13.38 -0.64
N LYS A 30 -13.12 -12.87 -0.44
CA LYS A 30 -12.80 -12.09 0.76
C LYS A 30 -13.18 -10.62 0.57
N PRO A 31 -13.58 -9.92 1.65
CA PRO A 31 -13.81 -8.48 1.62
C PRO A 31 -12.54 -7.71 1.24
N ALA A 32 -12.74 -6.54 0.62
CA ALA A 32 -11.72 -5.72 -0.03
C ALA A 32 -10.99 -6.49 -1.16
N GLY A 33 -11.44 -6.26 -2.39
CA GLY A 33 -10.93 -6.92 -3.60
C GLY A 33 -9.97 -6.05 -4.40
N LEU A 34 -9.98 -6.23 -5.73
CA LEU A 34 -9.12 -5.54 -6.70
C LEU A 34 -9.09 -4.03 -6.47
N ARG A 35 -10.26 -3.36 -6.56
CA ARG A 35 -10.34 -1.89 -6.50
C ARG A 35 -9.72 -1.32 -5.23
N THR A 36 -9.96 -1.95 -4.08
CA THR A 36 -9.46 -1.47 -2.79
C THR A 36 -7.94 -1.56 -2.71
N HIS A 37 -7.37 -2.72 -3.06
CA HIS A 37 -5.93 -2.95 -2.97
C HIS A 37 -5.16 -2.13 -4.03
N SER A 38 -5.69 -2.02 -5.24
CA SER A 38 -5.11 -1.17 -6.30
C SER A 38 -5.03 0.29 -5.88
N LEU A 39 -6.12 0.87 -5.36
CA LEU A 39 -6.19 2.27 -4.95
C LEU A 39 -5.27 2.58 -3.75
N ILE A 40 -5.22 1.69 -2.76
CA ILE A 40 -4.32 1.86 -1.61
C ILE A 40 -2.86 1.81 -2.05
N CYS A 41 -2.49 0.83 -2.88
CA CYS A 41 -1.10 0.64 -3.30
C CYS A 41 -0.59 1.83 -4.12
N ILE A 42 -1.34 2.23 -5.16
CA ILE A 42 -0.94 3.37 -6.02
C ILE A 42 -0.97 4.70 -5.25
N GLY A 43 -1.94 4.89 -4.34
CA GLY A 43 -2.03 6.09 -3.51
C GLY A 43 -0.84 6.21 -2.54
N ALA A 44 -0.47 5.11 -1.88
CA ALA A 44 0.69 5.07 -1.00
C ALA A 44 1.99 5.31 -1.77
N ALA A 45 2.14 4.76 -2.98
CA ALA A 45 3.28 5.03 -3.84
C ALA A 45 3.39 6.51 -4.22
N PHE A 46 2.28 7.12 -4.64
CA PHE A 46 2.25 8.53 -5.01
C PHE A 46 2.57 9.46 -3.83
N ILE A 47 1.96 9.22 -2.66
CA ILE A 47 2.24 10.01 -1.45
C ILE A 47 3.72 9.86 -1.03
N THR A 48 4.30 8.67 -1.19
CA THR A 48 5.73 8.45 -0.92
C THR A 48 6.62 9.24 -1.87
N GLN A 49 6.28 9.28 -3.17
CA GLN A 49 6.99 10.12 -4.14
C GLN A 49 6.89 11.61 -3.79
N LEU A 50 5.72 12.10 -3.38
CA LEU A 50 5.55 13.48 -2.93
C LEU A 50 6.41 13.77 -1.70
N SER A 51 6.45 12.84 -0.75
CA SER A 51 7.29 12.98 0.43
C SER A 51 8.77 13.19 0.07
N ILE A 52 9.31 12.31 -0.77
CA ILE A 52 10.74 12.30 -1.15
C ILE A 52 11.11 13.47 -2.08
N HIS A 53 10.18 13.92 -2.93
CA HIS A 53 10.55 14.85 -4.03
C HIS A 53 9.90 16.21 -3.98
N ALA A 54 8.74 16.34 -3.33
CA ALA A 54 8.01 17.61 -3.23
C ALA A 54 8.16 18.26 -1.85
N PHE A 55 8.36 17.45 -0.81
CA PHE A 55 8.42 17.93 0.58
C PHE A 55 9.80 17.78 1.23
N SER A 56 10.78 17.21 0.52
CA SER A 56 12.18 17.09 0.94
C SER A 56 13.02 18.26 0.41
N GLY A 57 13.91 18.85 1.23
CA GLY A 57 14.82 19.92 0.81
C GLY A 57 15.46 20.68 1.97
N PRO A 58 16.31 21.70 1.70
CA PRO A 58 16.99 22.50 2.74
C PRO A 58 16.03 23.21 3.70
N ASP A 59 14.89 23.66 3.18
CA ASP A 59 13.76 24.21 3.96
C ASP A 59 12.58 23.22 4.06
N GLY A 60 12.79 21.98 3.61
CA GLY A 60 11.77 20.92 3.56
C GLY A 60 11.64 20.17 4.90
N GLY A 61 10.50 19.52 5.08
CA GLY A 61 10.23 18.70 6.27
C GLY A 61 10.88 17.32 6.20
N ASP A 62 10.88 16.60 7.32
CA ASP A 62 11.27 15.18 7.36
C ASP A 62 10.34 14.33 6.47
N PRO A 63 10.85 13.69 5.39
CA PRO A 63 10.06 12.85 4.49
C PRO A 63 9.48 11.61 5.19
N GLY A 64 10.11 11.17 6.28
CA GLY A 64 9.60 10.11 7.13
C GLY A 64 8.24 10.45 7.75
N ARG A 65 7.93 11.74 7.97
CA ARG A 65 6.65 12.17 8.56
C ARG A 65 5.46 11.84 7.67
N VAL A 66 5.54 12.11 6.38
CA VAL A 66 4.43 11.82 5.45
C VAL A 66 4.28 10.30 5.30
N ALA A 67 5.38 9.55 5.22
CA ALA A 67 5.34 8.09 5.20
C ALA A 67 4.68 7.51 6.46
N ALA A 68 5.01 8.04 7.65
CA ALA A 68 4.38 7.64 8.91
C ALA A 68 2.86 7.93 8.93
N GLN A 69 2.42 9.02 8.29
CA GLN A 69 0.99 9.31 8.17
C GLN A 69 0.23 8.34 7.26
N ILE A 70 0.89 7.73 6.27
CA ILE A 70 0.29 6.63 5.49
C ILE A 70 0.00 5.45 6.42
N VAL A 71 0.98 5.04 7.24
CA VAL A 71 0.84 3.91 8.18
C VAL A 71 -0.31 4.17 9.17
N SER A 72 -0.39 5.38 9.72
CA SER A 72 -1.49 5.80 10.61
C SER A 72 -2.84 5.81 9.90
N GLY A 73 -2.91 6.40 8.70
CA GLY A 73 -4.14 6.54 7.92
C GLY A 73 -4.75 5.20 7.52
N ILE A 74 -3.91 4.22 7.17
CA ILE A 74 -4.38 2.86 6.85
C ILE A 74 -4.88 2.13 8.09
N GLY A 75 -4.38 2.47 9.29
CA GLY A 75 -4.93 1.99 10.56
C GLY A 75 -6.41 2.31 10.71
N PHE A 76 -6.86 3.50 10.27
CA PHE A 76 -8.29 3.87 10.28
C PHE A 76 -9.13 3.01 9.33
N LEU A 77 -8.67 2.83 8.08
CA LEU A 77 -9.37 1.97 7.12
C LEU A 77 -9.39 0.50 7.57
N GLY A 78 -8.28 0.02 8.12
CA GLY A 78 -8.15 -1.32 8.67
C GLY A 78 -9.11 -1.54 9.83
N ALA A 79 -9.18 -0.62 10.80
CA ALA A 79 -10.13 -0.68 11.90
C ALA A 79 -11.59 -0.73 11.41
N GLY A 80 -11.92 0.02 10.36
CA GLY A 80 -13.25 -0.01 9.72
C GLY A 80 -13.65 -1.37 9.13
N THR A 81 -12.68 -2.26 8.87
CA THR A 81 -12.95 -3.63 8.38
C THR A 81 -13.06 -4.68 9.49
N ILE A 82 -12.71 -4.33 10.73
CA ILE A 82 -12.74 -5.26 11.86
C ILE A 82 -14.10 -5.19 12.55
N LEU A 83 -14.82 -6.32 12.55
CA LEU A 83 -16.12 -6.45 13.19
C LEU A 83 -16.03 -7.38 14.40
N LYS A 84 -16.44 -6.90 15.57
CA LYS A 84 -16.51 -7.70 16.81
C LYS A 84 -17.96 -7.96 17.20
N LYS A 85 -18.32 -9.23 17.41
CA LYS A 85 -19.64 -9.64 17.94
C LYS A 85 -19.43 -10.64 19.07
N GLY A 86 -19.69 -10.22 20.31
CA GLY A 86 -19.36 -11.00 21.50
C GLY A 86 -17.86 -11.35 21.54
N PHE A 87 -17.56 -12.65 21.58
CA PHE A 87 -16.19 -13.18 21.54
C PHE A 87 -15.62 -13.38 20.11
N SER A 88 -16.43 -13.23 19.07
CA SER A 88 -16.00 -13.42 17.67
C SER A 88 -15.45 -12.11 17.09
N VAL A 89 -14.28 -12.18 16.45
CA VAL A 89 -13.69 -11.09 15.65
C VAL A 89 -13.60 -11.54 14.19
N LYS A 90 -14.07 -10.70 13.26
CA LYS A 90 -13.97 -10.90 11.82
C LYS A 90 -13.24 -9.72 11.17
N GLY A 91 -12.62 -9.96 10.02
CA GLY A 91 -11.97 -8.91 9.22
C GLY A 91 -10.53 -8.57 9.62
N LEU A 92 -9.97 -9.20 10.67
CA LEU A 92 -8.59 -8.96 11.11
C LEU A 92 -7.57 -9.19 9.98
N THR A 93 -7.70 -10.29 9.22
CA THR A 93 -6.85 -10.55 8.06
C THR A 93 -7.04 -9.51 6.96
N THR A 94 -8.27 -9.06 6.70
CA THR A 94 -8.50 -8.01 5.70
C THR A 94 -7.83 -6.70 6.14
N ALA A 95 -7.94 -6.32 7.41
CA ALA A 95 -7.22 -5.14 7.93
C ALA A 95 -5.70 -5.27 7.74
N ALA A 96 -5.14 -6.45 8.04
CA ALA A 96 -3.72 -6.73 7.85
C ALA A 96 -3.31 -6.68 6.36
N THR A 97 -4.14 -7.19 5.44
CA THR A 97 -3.84 -7.13 4.00
C THR A 97 -3.90 -5.71 3.46
N LEU A 98 -4.83 -4.88 3.92
CA LEU A 98 -4.86 -3.46 3.54
C LEU A 98 -3.60 -2.73 4.04
N TRP A 99 -3.18 -3.02 5.27
CA TRP A 99 -1.97 -2.45 5.87
C TRP A 99 -0.71 -2.79 5.08
N VAL A 100 -0.49 -4.07 4.78
CA VAL A 100 0.71 -4.49 4.02
C VAL A 100 0.66 -4.02 2.56
N THR A 101 -0.52 -3.86 1.97
CA THR A 101 -0.67 -3.32 0.60
C THR A 101 -0.21 -1.86 0.52
N ALA A 102 -0.50 -1.06 1.54
CA ALA A 102 0.05 0.29 1.61
C ALA A 102 1.58 0.27 1.73
N ALA A 103 2.14 -0.66 2.51
CA ALA A 103 3.59 -0.82 2.63
C ALA A 103 4.25 -1.21 1.30
N VAL A 104 3.63 -2.12 0.52
CA VAL A 104 4.06 -2.44 -0.85
C VAL A 104 4.08 -1.19 -1.73
N GLY A 105 3.02 -0.38 -1.68
CA GLY A 105 2.94 0.88 -2.41
C GLY A 105 4.07 1.85 -2.03
N MET A 106 4.33 2.03 -0.74
CA MET A 106 5.44 2.85 -0.25
C MET A 106 6.81 2.34 -0.75
N GLY A 107 7.01 1.01 -0.78
CA GLY A 107 8.23 0.40 -1.33
C GLY A 107 8.45 0.76 -2.80
N PHE A 108 7.43 0.60 -3.65
CA PHE A 108 7.55 1.02 -5.05
C PHE A 108 7.73 2.54 -5.21
N GLY A 109 7.01 3.34 -4.42
CA GLY A 109 7.12 4.81 -4.44
C GLY A 109 8.46 5.37 -3.94
N SER A 110 9.24 4.55 -3.22
CA SER A 110 10.62 4.86 -2.79
C SER A 110 11.69 4.26 -3.70
N SER A 111 11.30 3.65 -4.82
CA SER A 111 12.19 2.96 -5.78
C SER A 111 12.80 1.65 -5.28
N GLU A 112 12.30 1.10 -4.15
CA GLU A 112 12.75 -0.16 -3.57
C GLU A 112 12.09 -1.38 -4.24
N TYR A 113 12.28 -1.53 -5.56
CA TYR A 113 11.58 -2.52 -6.39
C TYR A 113 11.77 -3.97 -5.91
N PHE A 114 12.98 -4.33 -5.50
CA PHE A 114 13.29 -5.71 -5.09
C PHE A 114 12.57 -6.06 -3.77
N LEU A 115 12.62 -5.17 -2.78
CA LEU A 115 11.95 -5.37 -1.50
C LEU A 115 10.42 -5.31 -1.65
N ALA A 116 9.89 -4.35 -2.41
CA ALA A 116 8.47 -4.22 -2.68
C ALA A 116 7.91 -5.44 -3.45
N GLY A 117 8.65 -5.92 -4.44
CA GLY A 117 8.33 -7.14 -5.19
C GLY A 117 8.36 -8.38 -4.29
N SER A 118 9.39 -8.53 -3.46
CA SER A 118 9.51 -9.65 -2.51
C SER A 118 8.37 -9.65 -1.49
N LEU A 119 8.02 -8.48 -0.94
CA LEU A 119 6.88 -8.33 -0.03
C LEU A 119 5.56 -8.69 -0.73
N THR A 120 5.36 -8.24 -1.97
CA THR A 120 4.20 -8.61 -2.78
C THR A 120 4.09 -10.13 -2.94
N ALA A 121 5.21 -10.81 -3.25
CA ALA A 121 5.24 -12.26 -3.38
C ALA A 121 4.89 -12.97 -2.06
N PHE A 122 5.45 -12.53 -0.93
CA PHE A 122 5.11 -13.09 0.38
C PHE A 122 3.64 -12.88 0.74
N VAL A 123 3.08 -11.70 0.45
CA VAL A 123 1.65 -11.45 0.64
C VAL A 123 0.82 -12.40 -0.20
N LEU A 124 1.13 -12.57 -1.48
CA LEU A 124 0.42 -13.50 -2.38
C LEU A 124 0.48 -14.97 -1.94
N LEU A 125 1.56 -15.39 -1.27
CA LEU A 125 1.65 -16.74 -0.70
C LEU A 125 0.77 -16.95 0.54
N ILE A 126 0.41 -15.86 1.24
CA ILE A 126 -0.34 -15.89 2.49
C ILE A 126 -1.85 -15.72 2.26
N VAL A 127 -2.25 -14.89 1.27
CA VAL A 127 -3.62 -14.33 1.17
C VAL A 127 -4.59 -15.05 0.25
#